data_AF-A0A9E3WYV7-F1
#
_entry.id   AF-A0A9E3WYV7-F1
#
_cell.length_a   1.000
_cell.length_b   1.000
_cell.length_c   1.000
_cell.angle_alpha   90.00
_cell.angle_beta   90.00
_cell.angle_gamma   90.00
#
_symmetry.space_group_name_H-M   'P 1'
#
loop_
_entity.id
_entity.type
_entity.pdbx_description
1 polymer ?
#
loop_
_entity_poly.entity_id
_entity_poly.type
_entity_poly.pdbx_seq_one_letter_code
_entity_poly.pdbx_strand_id
1 'polypeptide(L)'
;MTNIMFRNRTRELEYLDRRYSRPGAEFVVLYGRRRVGKSTLIYEWGKDKPILYFFAARLPDHVLLSEFSQQIAQALGQPERTFDDWTS
;
A
#
# COMPACT_ATOMS: atom_id res chain seq x y z
N MET A 1 8.47 26.49 6.84
CA MET A 1 8.23 25.03 6.78
C MET A 1 8.80 24.54 5.45
N THR A 2 9.93 23.83 5.48
CA THR A 2 10.64 23.44 4.26
C THR A 2 9.86 22.35 3.55
N ASN A 3 9.27 22.67 2.40
CA ASN A 3 8.64 21.70 1.50
C ASN A 3 9.71 20.69 1.08
N ILE A 4 9.71 19.48 1.66
CA ILE A 4 10.63 18.42 1.26
C ILE A 4 10.18 17.97 -0.13
N MET A 5 10.78 18.54 -1.17
CA MET A 5 10.46 18.22 -2.56
C MET A 5 10.93 16.79 -2.87
N PHE A 6 9.98 15.88 -3.08
CA PHE A 6 10.26 14.57 -3.66
C PHE A 6 10.70 14.79 -5.12
N ARG A 7 11.98 14.57 -5.42
CA ARG A 7 12.59 14.79 -6.75
C ARG A 7 12.93 13.46 -7.41
N ASN A 8 12.96 13.45 -8.75
CA ASN A 8 13.14 12.27 -9.60
C ASN A 8 11.96 11.28 -9.51
N ARG A 9 12.17 10.03 -9.93
CA ARG A 9 11.19 8.93 -9.90
C ARG A 9 9.97 9.12 -10.80
N THR A 10 10.03 10.05 -11.76
CA THR A 10 8.94 10.33 -12.71
C THR A 10 8.50 9.08 -13.46
N ARG A 11 9.44 8.23 -13.91
CA ARG A 11 9.13 6.99 -14.63
C ARG A 11 8.37 5.99 -13.76
N GLU A 12 8.76 5.84 -12.50
CA GLU A 12 8.09 4.96 -11.55
C GLU A 12 6.70 5.49 -11.17
N LEU A 13 6.55 6.80 -10.95
CA LEU A 13 5.26 7.44 -10.69
C LEU A 13 4.30 7.27 -11.87
N GLU A 14 4.75 7.58 -13.08
CA GLU A 14 3.95 7.40 -14.30
C GLU A 14 3.58 5.92 -14.52
N TYR A 15 4.47 4.98 -14.19
CA TYR A 15 4.17 3.55 -14.25
C TYR A 15 3.04 3.19 -13.27
N LEU A 16 3.11 3.65 -12.02
CA LEU A 16 2.09 3.38 -11.01
C LEU A 16 0.75 4.01 -11.40
N ASP A 17 0.73 5.26 -11.90
CA ASP A 17 -0.50 5.91 -12.36
C ASP A 17 -1.14 5.17 -13.55
N ARG A 18 -0.33 4.69 -14.50
CA ARG A 18 -0.82 3.87 -15.63
C ARG A 18 -1.38 2.51 -15.19
N ARG A 19 -0.91 1.92 -14.09
CA ARG A 19 -1.52 0.70 -13.54
C ARG A 19 -2.81 1.03 -12.82
N TYR A 20 -2.79 2.06 -11.97
CA TYR A 20 -3.94 2.49 -11.17
C TYR A 20 -5.14 2.94 -12.01
N SER A 21 -4.92 3.52 -13.20
CA SER A 21 -6.01 3.94 -14.10
C SER A 21 -6.65 2.80 -14.89
N ARG A 22 -6.10 1.58 -14.86
CA ARG A 22 -6.69 0.44 -15.57
C ARG A 22 -7.92 -0.09 -14.82
N PRO A 23 -8.95 -0.55 -15.55
CA PRO A 23 -10.07 -1.24 -14.92
C PRO A 23 -9.61 -2.60 -14.35
N GLY A 24 -10.17 -2.98 -13.21
CA GLY A 24 -9.89 -4.25 -12.54
C GLY A 24 -8.80 -4.17 -11.48
N ALA A 25 -8.56 -5.31 -10.82
CA ALA A 25 -7.54 -5.44 -9.79
C ALA A 25 -6.14 -5.54 -10.41
N GLU A 26 -5.19 -4.85 -9.80
CA GLU A 26 -3.82 -4.71 -10.28
C GLU A 26 -2.84 -5.06 -9.15
N PHE A 27 -1.84 -5.88 -9.43
CA PHE A 27 -0.82 -6.29 -8.47
C PHE A 27 0.57 -5.84 -8.93
N VAL A 28 1.22 -5.00 -8.13
CA VAL A 28 2.52 -4.40 -8.45
C VAL A 28 3.54 -4.73 -7.37
N VAL A 29 4.68 -5.28 -7.78
CA VAL A 29 5.82 -5.58 -6.90
C VAL A 29 6.92 -4.53 -7.09
N LEU A 30 7.23 -3.75 -6.04
CA LEU A 30 8.34 -2.82 -6.04
C LEU A 30 9.56 -3.42 -5.33
N TYR A 31 10.64 -3.65 -6.08
CA TYR A 31 11.87 -4.25 -5.57
C TYR A 31 13.08 -3.34 -5.75
N GLY A 32 14.17 -3.63 -5.03
CA GLY A 32 15.42 -2.87 -5.09
C GLY A 32 16.18 -2.85 -3.77
N ARG A 33 17.41 -2.32 -3.76
CA ARG A 33 18.30 -2.32 -2.59
C ARG A 33 17.66 -1.66 -1.35
N ARG A 34 18.16 -1.99 -0.16
CA ARG A 34 17.72 -1.38 1.10
C ARG A 34 18.00 0.14 1.05
N ARG A 35 17.06 0.96 1.53
CA ARG A 35 17.13 2.44 1.60
C ARG A 35 17.18 3.22 0.27
N VAL A 36 16.75 2.64 -0.85
CA VAL A 36 16.65 3.38 -2.14
C VAL A 36 15.39 4.25 -2.29
N GLY A 37 14.57 4.36 -1.24
CA GLY A 37 13.37 5.20 -1.23
C GLY A 37 12.07 4.55 -1.72
N LYS A 38 11.96 3.20 -1.71
CA LYS A 38 10.74 2.49 -2.16
C LYS A 38 9.50 2.86 -1.35
N SER A 39 9.59 2.81 -0.02
CA SER A 39 8.48 3.19 0.85
C SER A 39 8.10 4.65 0.64
N THR A 40 9.10 5.54 0.56
CA THR A 40 8.88 6.96 0.26
C THR A 40 8.14 7.15 -1.07
N LEU A 41 8.52 6.43 -2.13
CA LEU A 41 7.83 6.49 -3.42
C LEU A 41 6.34 6.13 -3.29
N ILE A 42 5.99 5.06 -2.57
CA ILE A 42 4.59 4.63 -2.39
C ILE A 42 3.82 5.64 -1.52
N TYR A 43 4.44 6.14 -0.45
CA TYR A 43 3.81 7.17 0.39
C TYR A 43 3.52 8.43 -0.40
N GLU A 44 4.50 8.96 -1.15
CA GLU A 44 4.32 10.15 -1.97
C GLU A 44 3.29 9.94 -3.07
N TRP A 45 3.34 8.81 -3.78
CA TRP A 45 2.40 8.49 -4.85
C TRP A 45 0.94 8.34 -4.36
N GLY A 46 0.77 7.87 -3.13
CA GLY A 46 -0.52 7.59 -2.52
C GLY A 46 -1.19 8.77 -1.80
N LYS A 47 -0.52 9.92 -1.61
CA LYS A 47 -1.04 11.04 -0.80
C LYS A 47 -2.43 11.54 -1.22
N ASP A 48 -2.68 11.58 -2.52
CA ASP A 48 -3.92 12.09 -3.10
C ASP A 48 -4.89 10.98 -3.53
N LYS A 49 -4.71 9.77 -2.99
CA LYS A 49 -5.47 8.57 -3.34
C LYS A 49 -6.01 7.87 -2.08
N PRO A 50 -7.16 7.17 -2.15
CA PRO A 50 -7.57 6.30 -1.06
C PRO A 50 -6.56 5.15 -0.92
N ILE A 51 -5.75 5.20 0.14
CA ILE A 51 -4.67 4.23 0.39
C ILE A 51 -4.80 3.64 1.78
N LEU A 52 -4.63 2.31 1.86
CA LEU A 52 -4.39 1.60 3.10
C LEU A 52 -2.94 1.12 3.09
N TYR A 53 -2.16 1.52 4.09
CA TYR A 53 -0.79 1.09 4.25
C TYR A 53 -0.71 0.00 5.33
N PHE A 54 -0.43 -1.23 4.91
CA PHE A 54 -0.24 -2.36 5.81
C PHE A 54 1.24 -2.76 5.90
N PHE A 55 1.79 -2.78 7.12
CA PHE A 55 3.15 -3.24 7.37
C PHE A 55 3.15 -4.69 7.83
N ALA A 56 3.48 -5.62 6.93
CA ALA A 56 3.65 -7.03 7.26
C ALA A 56 4.93 -7.26 8.08
N ALA A 57 4.82 -7.13 9.40
CA ALA A 57 5.89 -7.42 10.34
C ALA A 57 6.21 -8.93 10.37
N ARG A 58 7.33 -9.30 11.01
CA ARG A 58 7.64 -10.72 11.27
C ARG A 58 6.83 -11.21 12.46
N LEU A 59 5.56 -11.49 12.23
CA LEU A 59 4.60 -12.02 13.21
C LEU A 59 4.00 -13.33 12.68
N PRO A 60 3.37 -14.15 13.55
CA PRO A 60 2.59 -15.29 13.11
C PRO A 60 1.47 -14.86 12.14
N ASP A 61 1.18 -15.73 11.18
CA ASP A 61 0.25 -15.47 10.08
C ASP A 61 -1.14 -14.98 10.55
N HIS A 62 -1.73 -15.67 11.53
CA HIS A 62 -3.04 -15.32 12.09
C HIS A 62 -3.06 -13.93 12.76
N VAL A 63 -1.93 -13.47 13.31
CA VAL A 63 -1.83 -12.13 13.90
C VAL A 63 -1.85 -11.08 12.80
N LEU A 64 -1.07 -11.30 11.73
CA LEU A 64 -1.07 -10.41 10.56
C LEU A 64 -2.44 -10.34 9.89
N LEU A 65 -3.13 -11.47 9.76
CA LEU A 65 -4.46 -11.53 9.15
C LEU A 65 -5.49 -10.78 10.00
N SER A 66 -5.45 -10.94 11.32
CA SER A 66 -6.32 -10.21 12.25
C SER A 66 -6.09 -8.70 12.16
N GLU A 67 -4.83 -8.26 12.21
CA GLU A 67 -4.47 -6.85 12.07
C GLU A 67 -4.89 -6.27 10.71
N PHE A 68 -4.66 -7.01 9.62
CA PHE A 68 -5.06 -6.61 8.28
C PHE A 68 -6.58 -6.50 8.15
N SER A 69 -7.32 -7.49 8.65
CA SER A 69 -8.78 -7.52 8.65
C SER A 69 -9.36 -6.29 9.35
N GLN A 70 -8.85 -5.98 10.54
CA GLN A 70 -9.28 -4.81 11.30
C GLN A 70 -9.00 -3.49 10.56
N GLN A 71 -7.83 -3.35 9.95
CA GLN A 71 -7.49 -2.13 9.20
C GLN A 71 -8.38 -1.95 7.97
N ILE A 72 -8.67 -3.02 7.23
CA ILE A 72 -9.56 -2.98 6.05
C ILE A 72 -11.00 -2.69 6.46
N ALA A 73 -11.51 -3.36 7.50
CA ALA A 73 -12.83 -3.14 8.06
C ALA A 73 -13.03 -1.66 8.44
N GLN A 74 -12.05 -1.08 9.13
CA GLN A 74 -12.07 0.34 9.51
C GLN A 74 -12.00 1.25 8.28
N ALA A 75 -11.10 0.99 7.32
CA ALA A 75 -10.95 1.81 6.13
C ALA A 75 -12.18 1.80 5.21
N LEU A 76 -12.93 0.70 5.20
CA LEU A 76 -14.17 0.56 4.42
C LEU A 76 -15.43 0.98 5.19
N GLY A 77 -15.32 1.29 6.49
CA GLY A 77 -16.49 1.56 7.34
C GLY A 77 -17.39 0.33 7.53
N GLN A 78 -16.81 -0.87 7.52
CA GLN A 78 -17.50 -2.15 7.59
C GLN A 78 -16.94 -2.99 8.75
N PRO A 79 -17.34 -2.69 10.00
CA PRO A 79 -16.72 -3.27 11.20
C PRO A 79 -16.93 -4.78 11.33
N GLU A 80 -18.00 -5.32 10.73
CA GLU A 80 -18.32 -6.75 10.71
C GLU A 80 -17.41 -7.56 9.75
N ARG A 81 -16.61 -6.89 8.91
CA ARG A 81 -15.85 -7.54 7.86
C ARG A 81 -14.60 -8.20 8.44
N THR A 82 -14.56 -9.53 8.37
CA THR A 82 -13.40 -10.34 8.74
C THR A 82 -12.94 -11.20 7.57
N PHE A 83 -11.67 -11.58 7.59
CA PHE A 83 -11.11 -12.57 6.67
C PHE A 83 -10.67 -13.78 7.50
N ASP A 84 -11.14 -14.97 7.12
CA ASP A 84 -10.83 -16.22 7.84
C ASP A 84 -9.47 -16.78 7.42
N ASP A 85 -9.03 -16.49 6.19
CA ASP A 85 -7.71 -16.79 5.65
C ASP A 85 -7.29 -15.76 4.57
N TRP A 86 -6.07 -15.91 4.04
CA TRP A 86 -5.55 -15.05 2.96
C TRP A 86 -6.07 -15.40 1.56
N THR A 87 -6.85 -16.47 1.43
CA THR A 87 -7.39 -16.97 0.17
C THR A 87 -8.86 -16.60 -0.05
N SER A 88 -9.52 -16.08 0.98
CA SER A 88 -10.95 -15.74 1.06
C SER A 88 -11.31 -14.37 0.51
#